data_AF-A0A419EY66-F1
#
_entry.id   AF-A0A419EY66-F1
#
_cell.length_a   1.000
_cell.length_b   1.000
_cell.length_c   1.000
_cell.angle_alpha   90.00
_cell.angle_beta   90.00
_cell.angle_gamma   90.00
#
_symmetry.space_group_name_H-M   'P 1'
#
loop_
_entity.id
_entity.type
_entity.pdbx_description
1 polymer ?
#
loop_
_entity_poly.entity_id
_entity_poly.type
_entity_poly.pdbx_seq_one_letter_code
_entity_poly.pdbx_strand_id
1 'polypeptide(L)'
;MQQCIQCKRPFEPQDLIASISGSIIGDEHTDSYFLCPVCGVYTVVSWWDNFTGVETVNLSGPLSKQKGDERVSLIGQCSRSWDKKCRCEAHRAYFNNTLD
;
A
#
# COMPACT_ATOMS: atom_id res chain seq x y z
N MET A 1 3.45 -1.85 -15.58
CA MET A 1 2.06 -2.33 -15.51
C MET A 1 1.94 -3.26 -14.32
N GLN A 2 1.02 -2.98 -13.39
CA GLN A 2 0.78 -3.84 -12.24
C GLN A 2 -0.33 -4.84 -12.60
N GLN A 3 -0.20 -6.05 -12.07
CA GLN A 3 -1.09 -7.16 -12.41
C GLN A 3 -1.42 -7.96 -11.15
N CYS A 4 -2.60 -8.58 -11.13
CA CYS A 4 -3.01 -9.44 -10.05
C CYS A 4 -2.00 -10.58 -9.86
N ILE A 5 -1.50 -10.76 -8.64
CA ILE A 5 -0.49 -11.77 -8.37
C ILE A 5 -0.99 -13.20 -8.66
N GLN A 6 -2.30 -13.43 -8.54
CA GLN A 6 -2.96 -14.72 -8.74
C GLN A 6 -3.29 -15.03 -10.20
N CYS A 7 -4.08 -14.19 -10.88
CA CYS A 7 -4.55 -14.47 -12.25
C CYS A 7 -3.78 -13.73 -13.34
N LYS A 8 -2.80 -12.89 -12.98
CA LYS A 8 -2.01 -12.05 -13.90
C LYS A 8 -2.82 -11.08 -14.76
N ARG A 9 -4.12 -10.87 -14.47
CA ARG A 9 -4.92 -9.80 -15.08
C ARG A 9 -4.27 -8.45 -14.77
N PRO A 10 -4.04 -7.57 -15.76
CA PRO A 10 -3.57 -6.21 -15.50
C PRO A 10 -4.59 -5.43 -14.68
N PHE A 11 -4.11 -4.58 -13.78
CA PHE A 11 -4.97 -3.69 -13.00
C PHE A 11 -5.30 -2.41 -13.76
N GLU A 12 -6.56 -2.00 -13.65
CA GLU A 12 -7.04 -0.69 -14.09
C GLU A 12 -6.98 0.32 -12.94
N PRO A 13 -7.02 1.64 -13.20
CA PRO A 13 -7.01 2.64 -12.14
C PRO A 13 -8.11 2.47 -11.07
N GLN A 14 -9.28 1.96 -11.46
CA GLN A 14 -10.39 1.66 -10.55
C GLN A 14 -10.14 0.45 -9.63
N ASP A 15 -9.17 -0.41 -9.97
CA ASP A 15 -8.82 -1.57 -9.15
C ASP A 15 -7.93 -1.14 -7.95
N LEU A 16 -7.36 0.09 -7.98
CA LEU A 16 -6.68 0.71 -6.85
C LEU A 16 -7.70 1.15 -5.79
N ILE A 17 -7.64 0.55 -4.62
CA ILE A 17 -8.60 0.79 -3.54
C ILE A 17 -8.07 1.80 -2.51
N ALA A 18 -6.79 1.69 -2.15
CA ALA A 18 -6.16 2.58 -1.18
C ALA A 18 -4.66 2.66 -1.41
N SER A 19 -4.07 3.76 -0.98
CA SER A 19 -2.63 3.95 -0.95
C SER A 19 -2.24 4.70 0.32
N ILE A 20 -1.08 4.37 0.89
CA ILE A 20 -0.53 5.04 2.06
C ILE A 20 0.98 5.18 1.94
N SER A 21 1.48 6.35 2.32
CA SER A 21 2.90 6.70 2.28
C SER A 21 3.41 7.05 3.67
N GLY A 22 4.67 6.73 3.95
CA GLY A 22 5.31 6.98 5.23
C GLY A 22 6.82 7.14 5.09
N SER A 23 7.41 7.99 5.93
CA SER A 23 8.87 8.13 6.04
C SER A 23 9.40 7.21 7.14
N ILE A 24 10.34 6.33 6.81
CA ILE A 24 10.99 5.39 7.73
C ILE A 24 12.50 5.52 7.55
N ILE A 25 13.20 6.01 8.58
CA ILE A 25 14.65 6.24 8.58
C ILE A 25 15.07 7.17 7.42
N GLY A 26 14.21 8.14 7.09
CA GLY A 26 14.43 9.09 6.00
C GLY A 26 14.07 8.60 4.60
N ASP A 27 13.73 7.32 4.43
CA ASP A 27 13.29 6.73 3.16
C ASP A 27 11.76 6.74 3.04
N GLU A 28 11.24 6.94 1.83
CA GLU A 28 9.80 6.95 1.59
C GLU A 28 9.31 5.54 1.25
N HIS A 29 8.38 5.03 2.07
CA HIS A 29 7.66 3.79 1.85
C HIS A 29 6.23 4.09 1.44
N THR A 30 5.82 3.61 0.27
CA THR A 30 4.43 3.70 -0.20
C THR A 30 3.88 2.32 -0.46
N ASP A 31 2.72 2.00 0.12
CA ASP A 31 1.95 0.80 -0.18
C ASP A 31 0.67 1.16 -0.92
N SER A 32 0.41 0.50 -2.04
CA SER A 32 -0.86 0.60 -2.76
C SER A 32 -1.56 -0.74 -2.88
N TYR A 33 -2.85 -0.76 -2.54
CA TYR A 33 -3.70 -1.94 -2.45
C TYR A 33 -4.61 -2.01 -3.67
N PHE A 34 -4.47 -3.08 -4.44
CA PHE A 34 -5.29 -3.36 -5.62
C PHE A 34 -6.18 -4.57 -5.39
N LEU A 35 -7.50 -4.43 -5.58
CA LEU A 35 -8.45 -5.53 -5.49
C LEU A 35 -8.71 -6.10 -6.88
N CYS A 36 -8.46 -7.40 -7.05
CA CYS A 36 -8.82 -8.07 -8.30
C CYS A 36 -10.33 -8.38 -8.33
N PRO A 37 -11.12 -7.83 -9.27
CA PRO A 37 -12.55 -8.11 -9.39
C PRO A 37 -12.85 -9.55 -9.80
N VAL A 38 -11.89 -10.26 -10.40
CA VAL A 38 -12.06 -11.66 -10.82
C VAL A 38 -11.73 -12.63 -9.68
N CYS A 39 -10.60 -12.41 -9.00
CA CYS A 39 -10.14 -13.32 -7.96
C CYS A 39 -10.71 -12.99 -6.57
N GLY A 40 -11.15 -11.76 -6.35
CA GLY A 40 -11.58 -11.28 -5.03
C GLY A 40 -10.45 -11.17 -4.00
N VAL A 41 -9.19 -11.10 -4.45
CA VAL A 41 -8.01 -10.99 -3.58
C VAL A 41 -7.29 -9.67 -3.82
N TYR A 42 -6.59 -9.20 -2.79
CA TYR A 42 -5.73 -8.02 -2.88
C TYR A 42 -4.32 -8.39 -3.35
N THR A 43 -3.75 -7.51 -4.18
CA THR A 43 -2.31 -7.43 -4.45
C THR A 43 -1.82 -6.10 -3.89
N VAL A 44 -0.73 -6.13 -3.12
CA VAL A 44 -0.11 -4.93 -2.57
C VAL A 44 1.16 -4.65 -3.35
N VAL A 45 1.29 -3.43 -3.83
CA VAL A 45 2.53 -2.94 -4.43
C VAL A 45 3.18 -1.99 -3.45
N SER A 46 4.40 -2.33 -3.05
CA SER A 46 5.20 -1.56 -2.10
C SER A 46 6.36 -0.92 -2.85
N TRP A 47 6.46 0.39 -2.76
CA TRP A 47 7.60 1.16 -3.26
C TRP A 47 8.43 1.63 -2.08
N TRP A 48 9.73 1.44 -2.21
CA TRP A 48 10.70 2.02 -1.30
C TRP A 48 11.65 2.90 -2.10
N ASP A 49 11.49 4.21 -1.95
CA ASP A 49 12.40 5.19 -2.53
C ASP A 49 13.50 5.47 -1.51
N ASN A 50 14.64 4.83 -1.71
CA ASN A 50 15.81 5.06 -0.90
C ASN A 50 16.42 6.40 -1.27
N PHE A 51 16.81 7.21 -0.29
CA PHE A 51 17.47 8.51 -0.48
C PHE A 51 18.71 8.45 -1.41
N THR A 52 19.31 7.26 -1.59
CA THR A 52 20.44 7.00 -2.48
C THR A 52 20.08 6.81 -3.97
N GLY A 53 18.79 6.87 -4.32
CA GLY A 53 18.30 6.86 -5.71
C GLY A 53 17.93 5.48 -6.27
N VAL A 54 17.83 4.45 -5.43
CA VAL A 54 17.35 3.11 -5.84
C VAL A 54 15.91 2.95 -5.37
N GLU A 55 14.98 3.05 -6.31
CA GLU A 55 13.58 2.68 -6.07
C GLU A 55 13.46 1.16 -6.12
N THR A 56 13.01 0.55 -5.02
CA THR A 56 12.68 -0.88 -4.98
C THR A 56 11.17 -1.04 -5.03
N VAL A 57 10.69 -1.87 -5.96
CA VAL A 57 9.28 -2.24 -6.06
C VAL A 57 9.10 -3.70 -5.65
N ASN A 58 8.30 -3.93 -4.62
CA ASN A 58 7.93 -5.26 -4.16
C ASN A 58 6.44 -5.52 -4.39
N LEU A 59 6.11 -6.73 -4.83
CA LEU A 59 4.74 -7.20 -4.99
C LEU A 59 4.44 -8.23 -3.90
N SER A 60 3.39 -7.97 -3.12
CA SER A 60 2.95 -8.85 -2.03
C SER A 60 1.52 -9.32 -2.24
N GLY A 61 1.25 -10.56 -1.81
CA GLY A 61 -0.06 -11.20 -1.91
C GLY A 61 0.03 -12.68 -2.30
N PRO A 62 -1.09 -13.33 -2.65
CA PRO A 62 -2.46 -12.79 -2.61
C PRO A 62 -2.93 -12.60 -1.16
N LEU A 63 -3.42 -11.40 -0.86
CA LEU A 63 -4.03 -11.12 0.44
C LEU A 63 -5.54 -11.38 0.35
N SER A 64 -6.10 -12.09 1.33
CA SER A 64 -7.55 -12.34 1.35
C SER A 64 -8.33 -11.03 1.40
N LYS A 65 -9.55 -11.03 0.86
CA LYS A 65 -10.41 -9.83 0.86
C LYS A 65 -10.54 -9.23 2.25
N GLN A 66 -10.85 -10.05 3.26
CA GLN A 66 -11.01 -9.61 4.65
C GLN A 66 -9.77 -8.86 5.17
N LYS A 67 -8.57 -9.45 5.04
CA LYS A 67 -7.34 -8.81 5.52
C LYS A 67 -7.01 -7.54 4.74
N GLY A 68 -7.31 -7.51 3.45
CA GLY A 68 -7.15 -6.31 2.63
C GLY A 68 -8.14 -5.21 3.01
N ASP A 69 -9.41 -5.55 3.23
CA ASP A 69 -10.45 -4.63 3.68
C ASP A 69 -10.08 -4.00 5.04
N GLU A 70 -9.53 -4.79 5.98
CA GLU A 70 -9.03 -4.29 7.28
C GLU A 70 -7.93 -3.24 7.09
N ARG A 71 -6.96 -3.49 6.19
CA ARG A 71 -5.88 -2.54 5.87
C ARG A 71 -6.40 -1.30 5.16
N VAL A 72 -7.27 -1.46 4.17
CA VAL A 72 -7.94 -0.36 3.45
C VAL A 72 -8.74 0.51 4.41
N SER A 73 -9.49 -0.11 5.33
CA SER A 73 -10.27 0.60 6.34
C SER A 73 -9.38 1.42 7.26
N LEU A 74 -8.24 0.87 7.70
CA LEU A 74 -7.25 1.61 8.47
C LEU A 74 -6.70 2.82 7.69
N ILE A 75 -6.31 2.63 6.43
CA ILE A 75 -5.81 3.71 5.56
C ILE A 75 -6.87 4.81 5.40
N GLY A 76 -8.14 4.43 5.20
CA GLY A 76 -9.27 5.35 5.03
C GLY A 76 -9.58 6.23 6.24
N GLN A 77 -9.01 5.94 7.43
CA GLN A 77 -9.10 6.82 8.60
C GLN A 77 -8.23 8.09 8.48
N CYS A 78 -7.32 8.14 7.51
CA CYS A 78 -6.52 9.34 7.22
C CYS A 78 -6.96 9.99 5.91
N SER A 79 -7.36 11.26 5.96
CA SER A 79 -7.69 12.05 4.77
C SER A 79 -6.49 12.43 3.91
N ARG A 80 -5.27 12.20 4.41
CA ARG A 80 -3.99 12.51 3.76
C ARG A 80 -3.06 11.30 3.80
N SER A 81 -3.56 10.12 3.44
CA SER A 81 -2.77 8.89 3.43
C SER A 81 -1.53 8.96 2.53
N TRP A 82 -1.51 9.85 1.54
CA TRP A 82 -0.34 10.11 0.67
C TRP A 82 0.75 10.96 1.33
N ASP A 83 0.47 11.64 2.46
CA ASP A 83 1.45 12.50 3.10
C ASP A 83 2.42 11.68 3.95
N LYS A 84 3.62 11.42 3.42
CA LYS A 84 4.67 10.64 4.10
C LYS A 84 5.12 11.21 5.46
N LYS A 85 4.84 12.49 5.73
CA LYS A 85 5.13 13.15 7.01
C LYS A 85 3.96 13.07 7.99
N CYS A 86 2.83 12.49 7.61
CA CYS A 86 1.69 12.32 8.50
C CYS A 86 2.04 11.36 9.65
N ARG A 87 1.58 11.70 10.86
CA ARG A 87 1.80 10.92 12.09
C ARG A 87 0.51 10.66 12.87
N CYS A 88 -0.63 10.69 12.18
CA CYS A 88 -1.91 10.35 12.81
C CYS A 88 -1.92 8.88 13.29
N GLU A 89 -2.91 8.53 14.10
CA GLU A 89 -3.05 7.17 14.65
C GLU A 89 -3.10 6.10 13.56
N ALA A 90 -3.77 6.37 12.43
CA ALA A 90 -3.82 5.46 11.30
C ALA A 90 -2.44 5.16 10.70
N HIS A 91 -1.61 6.19 10.47
CA HIS A 91 -0.24 6.02 9.98
C HIS A 91 0.64 5.29 10.98
N ARG A 92 0.56 5.68 12.26
CA ARG A 92 1.31 5.04 13.35
C ARG A 92 0.94 3.56 13.49
N ALA A 93 -0.35 3.24 13.43
CA ALA A 93 -0.83 1.87 13.48
C ALA A 93 -0.43 1.08 12.22
N TYR A 94 -0.53 1.69 11.04
CA TYR A 94 -0.17 1.03 9.77
C TYR A 94 1.31 0.66 9.73
N PHE A 95 2.18 1.62 10.05
CA PHE A 95 3.64 1.48 10.06
C PHE A 95 4.21 1.03 11.42
N ASN A 96 3.39 0.47 12.32
CA ASN A 96 3.83 -0.08 13.62
C ASN A 96 4.73 0.87 14.45
N ASN A 97 4.44 2.17 14.43
CA ASN A 97 5.21 3.24 15.09
C ASN A 97 6.68 3.37 14.65
N THR A 98 7.04 2.94 13.44
CA THR A 98 8.41 3.08 12.91
C THR A 98 8.62 4.35 12.07
N LEU A 99 7.68 5.30 12.12
CA LEU A 99 7.75 6.54 11.36
C LEU A 99 8.66 7.56 12.04
N ASP A 100 9.41 8.33 11.23
CA ASP A 100 10.37 9.36 11.70
C ASP A 100 9.76 10.49 12.54
#